data_AF-A0A972BX32-F1
#
_entry.id   AF-A0A972BX32-F1
#
_cell.length_a   1.000
_cell.length_b   1.000
_cell.length_c   1.000
_cell.angle_alpha   90.00
_cell.angle_beta   90.00
_cell.angle_gamma   90.00
#
_symmetry.space_group_name_H-M   'P 1'
#
loop_
_entity.id
_entity.type
_entity.pdbx_description
1 polymer ?
#
loop_
_entity_poly.entity_id
_entity_poly.type
_entity_poly.pdbx_seq_one_letter_code
_entity_poly.pdbx_strand_id
1 'polypeptide(L)'
;HESFEYKYALLPMGKQYASVIGGENFGITTACKAKDACVEFLKFMQSAKNNAQWCEIAGKLPVRRDAIDHAPFLSEDERYVVFTEQMNYAVARGPHPEWPIISEALYSALQAALIGAKTPEQAIKDAAAVINPILEVTPIAE
;
A
#
# COMPACT_ATOMS: atom_id res chain seq x y z
N HIS A 1 8.13 -15.61 -30.80
CA HIS A 1 7.12 -15.06 -29.88
C HIS A 1 7.14 -13.56 -30.06
N GLU A 2 6.12 -12.99 -30.68
CA GLU A 2 5.99 -11.53 -30.77
C GLU A 2 5.69 -11.01 -29.37
N SER A 3 6.47 -10.03 -28.91
CA SER A 3 6.29 -9.39 -27.62
C SER A 3 4.98 -8.61 -27.62
N PHE A 4 4.20 -8.74 -26.55
CA PHE A 4 3.05 -7.88 -26.31
C PHE A 4 3.53 -6.43 -26.19
N GLU A 5 3.00 -5.52 -27.00
CA GLU A 5 3.30 -4.09 -26.92
C GLU A 5 2.45 -3.46 -25.81
N TYR A 6 3.10 -2.93 -24.77
CA TYR A 6 2.41 -2.30 -23.63
C TYR A 6 3.18 -1.08 -23.12
N LYS A 7 2.48 -0.23 -22.36
CA LYS A 7 3.02 0.98 -21.72
C LYS A 7 2.51 1.09 -20.29
N TYR A 8 3.18 1.95 -19.52
CA TYR A 8 2.84 2.27 -18.14
C TYR A 8 2.04 3.57 -18.10
N ALA A 9 1.01 3.62 -17.24
CA ALA A 9 0.18 4.79 -17.06
C ALA A 9 -0.28 4.91 -15.61
N LEU A 10 -0.67 6.12 -15.21
CA LEU A 10 -1.38 6.33 -13.95
C LEU A 10 -2.73 5.62 -13.98
N LEU A 11 -3.25 5.29 -12.80
CA LEU A 11 -4.62 4.83 -12.66
C LEU A 11 -5.58 5.89 -13.21
N PRO A 12 -6.65 5.48 -13.94
CA PRO A 12 -7.63 6.42 -14.45
C PRO A 12 -8.24 7.27 -13.33
N MET A 13 -8.25 8.58 -13.54
CA MET A 13 -8.87 9.51 -12.59
C MET A 13 -10.38 9.55 -12.82
N GLY A 14 -11.15 9.34 -11.75
CA GLY A 14 -12.56 9.69 -11.70
C GLY A 14 -12.73 11.15 -11.29
N LYS A 15 -12.78 11.40 -9.97
CA LYS A 15 -12.83 12.76 -9.39
C LYS A 15 -11.45 13.29 -8.99
N GLN A 16 -10.61 12.39 -8.50
CA GLN A 16 -9.24 12.64 -8.08
C GLN A 16 -8.42 11.37 -8.33
N TYR A 17 -7.11 11.51 -8.47
CA TYR A 17 -6.23 10.35 -8.43
C TYR A 17 -6.28 9.72 -7.04
N ALA A 18 -6.36 8.40 -7.01
CA ALA A 18 -6.28 7.64 -5.78
C ALA A 18 -5.63 6.30 -6.08
N SER A 19 -4.67 5.92 -5.25
CA SER A 19 -4.12 4.57 -5.21
C SER A 19 -3.97 4.15 -3.75
N VAL A 20 -3.73 2.86 -3.52
CA VAL A 20 -3.37 2.35 -2.20
C VAL A 20 -1.86 2.29 -2.11
N ILE A 21 -1.27 2.87 -1.06
CA ILE A 21 0.14 2.61 -0.74
C ILE A 21 0.24 1.25 -0.04
N GLY A 22 1.04 0.38 -0.64
CA GLY A 22 1.44 -0.90 -0.06
C GLY A 22 2.86 -0.85 0.48
N GLY A 23 3.50 -2.02 0.55
CA GLY A 23 4.88 -2.18 1.02
C GLY A 23 4.96 -3.21 2.13
N GLU A 24 6.16 -3.35 2.67
CA GLU A 24 6.50 -4.33 3.68
C GLU A 24 7.31 -3.68 4.80
N ASN A 25 7.03 -4.04 6.04
CA ASN A 25 7.84 -3.66 7.20
C ASN A 25 8.69 -4.85 7.64
N PHE A 26 9.94 -4.58 8.03
CA PHE A 26 10.77 -5.57 8.71
C PHE A 26 10.46 -5.58 10.20
N GLY A 27 10.20 -6.76 10.76
CA GLY A 27 9.94 -6.96 12.18
C GLY A 27 10.89 -7.98 12.78
N ILE A 28 11.34 -7.72 14.02
CA ILE A 28 12.11 -8.68 14.82
C ILE A 28 11.14 -9.33 15.81
N THR A 29 11.03 -10.66 15.77
CA THR A 29 10.12 -11.40 16.65
C THR A 29 10.56 -11.31 18.11
N THR A 30 9.61 -11.34 19.04
CA THR A 30 9.88 -11.26 20.48
C THR A 30 10.73 -12.43 20.99
N ALA A 31 10.64 -13.60 20.33
CA ALA A 31 11.39 -14.81 20.62
C ALA A 31 12.83 -14.81 20.08
N CYS A 32 13.23 -13.83 19.26
CA CYS A 32 14.58 -13.76 18.73
C CYS A 32 15.61 -13.60 19.87
N LYS A 33 16.64 -14.46 19.87
CA LYS A 33 17.73 -14.41 20.86
C LYS A 33 18.84 -13.42 20.51
N ALA A 34 18.92 -12.99 19.25
CA ALA A 34 19.97 -12.13 18.71
C ALA A 34 19.42 -10.77 18.25
N LYS A 35 18.59 -10.13 19.07
CA LYS A 35 17.86 -8.89 18.71
C LYS A 35 18.79 -7.77 18.27
N ASP A 36 19.89 -7.54 18.98
CA ASP A 36 20.83 -6.47 18.67
C ASP A 36 21.49 -6.65 17.29
N ALA A 37 21.92 -7.87 16.97
CA ALA A 37 22.47 -8.19 15.66
C ALA A 37 21.43 -8.01 14.53
N CYS A 38 20.18 -8.40 14.77
CA CYS A 38 19.09 -8.16 13.81
C CYS A 38 18.83 -6.66 13.62
N VAL A 39 18.86 -5.86 14.69
CA VAL A 39 18.71 -4.39 14.61
C VAL A 39 19.84 -3.78 13.79
N GLU A 40 21.09 -4.17 14.03
CA GLU A 40 22.24 -3.65 13.28
C GLU A 40 22.17 -4.05 11.79
N PHE A 41 21.74 -5.28 11.49
CA PHE A 41 21.49 -5.71 10.12
C PHE A 41 20.41 -4.87 9.43
N LEU A 42 19.28 -4.61 10.11
CA LEU A 42 18.20 -3.79 9.54
C LEU A 42 18.65 -2.34 9.33
N LYS A 43 19.45 -1.77 10.22
CA LYS A 43 20.05 -0.44 10.02
C LYS A 43 20.96 -0.40 8.79
N PHE A 44 21.80 -1.42 8.62
CA PHE A 44 22.65 -1.55 7.43
C PHE A 44 21.81 -1.63 6.16
N MET A 45 20.85 -2.56 6.10
CA MET A 45 19.96 -2.75 4.95
C MET A 45 19.18 -1.48 4.62
N GLN A 46 18.70 -0.76 5.62
CA GLN A 46 17.86 0.41 5.44
C GLN A 46 18.63 1.72 5.26
N SER A 47 19.97 1.72 5.18
CA SER A 47 20.71 2.91 4.75
C SER A 47 20.25 3.37 3.36
N ALA A 48 20.36 4.67 3.06
CA ALA A 48 19.89 5.25 1.79
C ALA A 48 20.41 4.48 0.56
N LYS A 49 21.72 4.20 0.54
CA LYS A 49 22.38 3.45 -0.53
C LYS A 49 21.90 2.00 -0.61
N ASN A 50 21.92 1.25 0.49
CA ASN A 50 21.57 -0.18 0.45
C ASN A 50 20.08 -0.40 0.14
N ASN A 51 19.22 0.48 0.65
CA ASN A 51 17.79 0.47 0.33
C ASN A 51 17.57 0.71 -1.17
N ALA A 52 18.20 1.74 -1.76
CA ALA A 52 18.10 2.01 -3.21
C ALA A 52 18.57 0.81 -4.06
N GLN A 53 19.75 0.28 -3.75
CA GLN A 53 20.32 -0.86 -4.50
C GLN A 53 19.46 -2.11 -4.40
N TRP A 54 18.97 -2.42 -3.20
CA TRP A 54 18.08 -3.57 -3.02
C TRP A 54 16.76 -3.37 -3.77
N CYS A 55 16.18 -2.17 -3.72
CA CYS A 55 14.93 -1.85 -4.41
C CYS A 55 15.05 -1.98 -5.92
N GLU A 56 16.14 -1.50 -6.52
CA GLU A 56 16.41 -1.65 -7.95
C GLU A 56 16.42 -3.13 -8.37
N ILE A 57 17.17 -3.96 -7.64
CA ILE A 57 17.29 -5.39 -7.90
C ILE A 57 15.95 -6.11 -7.70
N ALA A 58 15.20 -5.73 -6.66
CA ALA A 58 13.96 -6.38 -6.26
C ALA A 58 12.72 -5.92 -7.05
N GLY A 59 12.83 -4.93 -7.94
CA GLY A 59 11.66 -4.41 -8.63
C GLY A 59 10.79 -3.49 -7.76
N LYS A 60 11.37 -2.82 -6.75
CA LYS A 60 10.67 -2.09 -5.69
C LYS A 60 10.99 -0.59 -5.73
N LEU A 61 10.16 0.20 -5.07
CA LEU A 61 10.43 1.61 -4.81
C LEU A 61 11.15 1.78 -3.46
N PRO A 62 12.18 2.64 -3.38
CA PRO A 62 12.81 3.00 -2.11
C PRO A 62 11.81 3.64 -1.14
N VAL A 63 11.94 3.34 0.15
CA VAL A 63 10.99 3.78 1.19
C VAL A 63 11.42 5.05 1.92
N ARG A 64 12.52 5.66 1.48
CA ARG A 64 13.12 6.84 2.11
C ARG A 64 13.54 7.86 1.06
N ARG A 65 13.28 9.15 1.35
CA ARG A 65 13.46 10.25 0.37
C ARG A 65 14.92 10.45 -0.02
N ASP A 66 15.85 10.29 0.92
CA ASP A 66 17.29 10.43 0.68
C ASP A 66 17.92 9.23 -0.06
N ALA A 67 17.17 8.16 -0.35
CA ALA A 67 17.63 7.10 -1.24
C ALA A 67 17.53 7.48 -2.73
N ILE A 68 16.82 8.56 -3.07
CA ILE A 68 16.64 9.01 -4.47
C ILE A 68 18.00 9.32 -5.12
N ASP A 69 18.94 9.90 -4.37
CA ASP A 69 20.31 10.19 -4.83
C ASP A 69 21.11 8.92 -5.20
N HIS A 70 20.63 7.75 -4.80
CA HIS A 70 21.22 6.44 -5.09
C HIS A 70 20.36 5.57 -6.01
N ALA A 71 19.26 6.12 -6.55
CA ALA A 71 18.24 5.38 -7.28
C ALA A 71 17.93 6.04 -8.65
N PRO A 72 18.92 6.16 -9.55
CA PRO A 72 18.73 6.82 -10.85
C PRO A 72 17.65 6.16 -11.72
N PHE A 73 17.43 4.85 -11.53
CA PHE A 73 16.37 4.09 -12.18
C PHE A 73 14.97 4.69 -11.97
N LEU A 74 14.72 5.42 -10.87
CA LEU A 74 13.44 6.09 -10.62
C LEU A 74 13.10 7.14 -11.67
N SER A 75 14.12 7.75 -12.30
CA SER A 75 13.97 8.76 -13.35
C SER A 75 14.30 8.25 -14.76
N GLU A 76 15.13 7.21 -14.88
CA GLU A 76 15.62 6.72 -16.18
C GLU A 76 14.76 5.60 -16.76
N ASP A 77 14.09 4.82 -15.92
CA ASP A 77 13.24 3.72 -16.34
C ASP A 77 11.77 4.18 -16.33
N GLU A 78 11.15 4.18 -17.52
CA GLU A 78 9.78 4.68 -17.75
C GLU A 78 8.74 4.05 -16.82
N ARG A 79 8.98 2.82 -16.37
CA ARG A 79 8.12 2.07 -15.45
C ARG A 79 8.09 2.77 -14.10
N TYR A 80 9.27 3.06 -13.57
CA TYR A 80 9.43 3.64 -12.26
C TYR A 80 9.10 5.13 -12.23
N VAL A 81 9.26 5.85 -13.34
CA VAL A 81 8.75 7.22 -13.47
C VAL A 81 7.25 7.26 -13.21
N VAL A 82 6.48 6.37 -13.85
CA VAL A 82 5.03 6.28 -13.66
C VAL A 82 4.66 5.84 -12.24
N PHE A 83 5.33 4.84 -11.69
CA PHE A 83 5.04 4.36 -10.33
C PHE A 83 5.41 5.40 -9.24
N THR A 84 6.50 6.14 -9.43
CA THR A 84 6.91 7.22 -8.51
C THR A 84 5.92 8.37 -8.56
N GLU A 85 5.45 8.75 -9.76
CA GLU A 85 4.38 9.75 -9.89
C GLU A 85 3.07 9.27 -9.25
N GLN A 86 2.70 8.00 -9.46
CA GLN A 86 1.48 7.44 -8.86
C GLN A 86 1.52 7.46 -7.31
N MET A 87 2.71 7.42 -6.72
CA MET A 87 2.91 7.47 -5.26
C MET A 87 2.45 8.79 -4.65
N ASN A 88 2.46 9.89 -5.41
CA ASN A 88 1.94 11.19 -4.95
C ASN A 88 0.44 11.16 -4.62
N TYR A 89 -0.28 10.15 -5.11
CA TYR A 89 -1.72 9.97 -4.94
C TYR A 89 -2.07 8.72 -4.13
N ALA A 90 -1.08 8.07 -3.53
CA ALA A 90 -1.28 6.82 -2.79
C ALA A 90 -1.63 7.11 -1.32
N VAL A 91 -2.65 6.44 -0.79
CA VAL A 91 -3.10 6.57 0.60
C VAL A 91 -2.91 5.26 1.37
N ALA A 92 -2.54 5.37 2.65
CA ALA A 92 -2.42 4.22 3.55
C ALA A 92 -3.78 3.56 3.77
N ARG A 93 -3.80 2.22 3.72
CA ARG A 93 -4.96 1.44 4.15
C ARG A 93 -5.04 1.44 5.67
N GLY A 94 -6.26 1.40 6.19
CA GLY A 94 -6.51 1.10 7.58
C GLY A 94 -6.02 2.15 8.57
N PRO A 95 -6.52 3.39 8.47
CA PRO A 95 -6.25 4.42 9.48
C PRO A 95 -6.96 4.13 10.83
N HIS A 96 -7.30 2.86 11.12
CA HIS A 96 -8.09 2.46 12.29
C HIS A 96 -7.61 1.12 12.88
N PRO A 97 -7.54 0.96 14.22
CA PRO A 97 -7.15 -0.31 14.87
C PRO A 97 -8.04 -1.51 14.47
N GLU A 98 -9.34 -1.29 14.40
CA GLU A 98 -10.34 -2.29 13.95
C GLU A 98 -10.45 -2.37 12.41
N TRP A 99 -9.42 -1.94 11.67
CA TRP A 99 -9.43 -2.03 10.21
C TRP A 99 -9.74 -3.43 9.66
N PRO A 100 -9.30 -4.55 10.27
CA PRO A 100 -9.71 -5.88 9.80
C PRO A 100 -11.23 -6.03 9.69
N ILE A 101 -11.98 -5.64 10.73
CA ILE A 101 -13.45 -5.72 10.76
C ILE A 101 -14.06 -4.75 9.75
N ILE A 102 -13.58 -3.50 9.72
CA ILE A 102 -14.08 -2.48 8.79
C ILE A 102 -13.90 -2.93 7.33
N SER A 103 -12.70 -3.42 6.99
CA SER A 103 -12.36 -3.84 5.64
C SER A 103 -13.10 -5.10 5.21
N GLU A 104 -13.34 -6.04 6.13
CA GLU A 104 -14.14 -7.24 5.87
C GLU A 104 -15.60 -6.85 5.56
N ALA A 105 -16.21 -5.98 6.36
CA ALA A 105 -17.58 -5.51 6.12
C ALA A 105 -17.72 -4.85 4.73
N LEU A 106 -16.77 -3.98 4.35
CA LEU A 106 -16.73 -3.36 3.02
C LEU A 106 -16.53 -4.39 1.90
N TYR A 107 -15.61 -5.34 2.09
CA TYR A 107 -15.30 -6.37 1.09
C TYR A 107 -16.50 -7.28 0.83
N SER A 108 -17.14 -7.78 1.88
CA SER A 108 -18.33 -8.62 1.78
C SER A 108 -19.51 -7.87 1.15
N ALA A 109 -19.71 -6.59 1.47
CA ALA A 109 -20.74 -5.77 0.84
C ALA A 109 -20.47 -5.59 -0.67
N LEU A 110 -19.24 -5.26 -1.05
CA LEU A 110 -18.85 -5.13 -2.45
C LEU A 110 -19.11 -6.44 -3.22
N GLN A 111 -18.69 -7.58 -2.67
CA GLN A 111 -18.92 -8.89 -3.29
C GLN A 111 -20.43 -9.18 -3.46
N ALA A 112 -21.23 -8.95 -2.42
CA ALA A 112 -22.67 -9.20 -2.46
C ALA A 112 -23.38 -8.36 -3.54
N ALA A 113 -22.94 -7.11 -3.72
CA ALA A 113 -23.45 -6.25 -4.78
C ALA A 113 -23.02 -6.72 -6.17
N LEU A 114 -21.73 -7.07 -6.35
CA LEU A 114 -21.19 -7.51 -7.65
C LEU A 114 -21.82 -8.79 -8.17
N ILE A 115 -22.13 -9.73 -7.28
CA ILE A 115 -22.78 -11.01 -7.67
C ILE A 115 -24.30 -10.92 -7.71
N GLY A 116 -24.89 -9.75 -7.43
CA GLY A 116 -26.34 -9.54 -7.42
C GLY A 116 -27.08 -10.19 -6.25
N ALA A 117 -26.37 -10.63 -5.21
CA ALA A 117 -27.01 -11.18 -4.00
C ALA A 117 -27.74 -10.11 -3.18
N LYS A 118 -27.29 -8.85 -3.27
CA LYS A 118 -27.94 -7.67 -2.70
C LYS A 118 -27.87 -6.51 -3.68
N THR A 119 -28.78 -5.55 -3.58
CA THR A 119 -28.60 -4.26 -4.28
C THR A 119 -27.40 -3.51 -3.67
N PRO A 120 -26.72 -2.64 -4.43
CA PRO A 120 -25.64 -1.81 -3.89
C PRO A 120 -26.06 -1.02 -2.64
N GLU A 121 -27.28 -0.49 -2.63
CA GLU A 121 -27.83 0.29 -1.51
C GLU A 121 -27.99 -0.57 -0.25
N GLN A 122 -28.50 -1.79 -0.39
CA GLN A 122 -28.66 -2.68 0.76
C GLN A 122 -27.32 -3.18 1.27
N ALA A 123 -26.41 -3.55 0.36
CA ALA A 123 -25.09 -4.05 0.72
C ALA A 123 -24.28 -3.02 1.52
N ILE A 124 -24.25 -1.75 1.08
CA ILE A 124 -23.52 -0.71 1.80
C ILE A 124 -24.20 -0.33 3.12
N LYS A 125 -25.53 -0.40 3.20
CA LYS A 125 -26.26 -0.17 4.45
C LYS A 125 -25.92 -1.23 5.50
N ASP A 126 -25.79 -2.48 5.10
CA ASP A 126 -25.40 -3.57 6.00
C ASP A 126 -23.95 -3.41 6.49
N ALA A 127 -23.02 -3.01 5.61
CA ALA A 127 -21.66 -2.67 6.02
C ALA A 127 -21.64 -1.48 6.99
N ALA A 128 -22.42 -0.43 6.72
CA ALA A 128 -22.50 0.73 7.60
C ALA A 128 -23.05 0.39 8.99
N ALA A 129 -23.98 -0.57 9.10
CA ALA A 129 -24.48 -1.03 10.39
C ALA A 129 -23.40 -1.70 11.26
N VAL A 130 -22.36 -2.28 10.64
CA VAL A 130 -21.19 -2.83 11.33
C VAL A 130 -20.15 -1.74 11.62
N ILE A 131 -19.90 -0.85 10.66
CA ILE A 131 -18.81 0.12 10.71
C ILE A 131 -19.14 1.33 11.59
N ASN A 132 -20.37 1.86 11.53
CA ASN A 132 -20.73 3.08 12.24
C ASN A 132 -20.53 2.98 13.76
N PRO A 133 -20.94 1.90 14.45
CA PRO A 133 -20.69 1.76 15.89
C PRO A 133 -19.20 1.75 16.24
N ILE A 134 -18.34 1.21 15.36
CA ILE A 134 -16.88 1.22 15.55
C ILE A 134 -16.37 2.67 15.50
N LEU A 135 -16.80 3.43 14.49
CA LEU A 135 -16.36 4.81 14.28
C LEU A 135 -16.94 5.79 15.31
N GLU A 136 -18.10 5.50 15.89
CA GLU A 136 -18.66 6.26 17.02
C GLU A 136 -17.78 6.13 18.27
N VAL A 137 -17.20 4.95 18.50
CA VAL A 137 -16.30 4.70 19.65
C VAL A 137 -14.90 5.24 19.37
N THR A 138 -14.39 5.06 18.16
CA THR A 138 -13.06 5.53 17.75
C THR A 138 -13.13 6.12 16.35
N PRO A 139 -13.24 7.46 16.23
CA PRO A 139 -13.26 8.11 14.93
C PRO A 139 -11.93 7.94 14.19
N ILE A 140 -11.99 7.86 12.86
CA ILE A 140 -10.79 7.99 12.01
C ILE A 140 -10.36 9.46 12.06
N ALA A 141 -9.08 9.71 12.30
CA ALA A 141 -8.52 11.07 12.29
C ALA A 141 -8.68 11.70 10.90
N GLU A 142 -8.99 13.00 10.86
CA GLU A 142 -9.09 13.81 9.64
C GLU A 142 -7.76 13.94 8.90
#